data_AF-A0AAW9I805-F1
#
_entry.id   AF-A0AAW9I805-F1
#
_cell.length_a   1.000
_cell.length_b   1.000
_cell.length_c   1.000
_cell.angle_alpha   90.00
_cell.angle_beta   90.00
_cell.angle_gamma   90.00
#
_symmetry.space_group_name_H-M   'P 1'
#
loop_
_entity.id
_entity.type
_entity.pdbx_description
1 polymer ?
#
loop_
_entity_poly.entity_id
_entity_poly.type
_entity_poly.pdbx_seq_one_letter_code
_entity_poly.pdbx_strand_id
1 'polypeptide(L)'
;SLILMIFTSVFGFTNMPRAFFLMGYSAIPWYVFSAVLFFIPYAFMMSEYGAAFKHESGGMYSWMEKSVGGKYAFIGTFMWYASYIIWMVNVGSGIWVPLSNAIFGSDMTSTWSLFGLTSVQTLGILGIAWILLVTFVGSKGLDKISKITSIGGTAVTLLNLVLLIGGICVFAANGGLSEPIN
;
A
#
# COMPACT_ATOMS: atom_id res chain seq x y z
N SER A 1 8.54 -17.16 0.32
CA SER A 1 8.90 -15.76 -0.01
C SER A 1 7.74 -15.01 -0.67
N LEU A 2 7.13 -15.54 -1.75
CA LEU A 2 6.00 -14.89 -2.45
C LEU A 2 4.81 -14.55 -1.54
N ILE A 3 4.40 -15.47 -0.66
CA ILE A 3 3.30 -15.25 0.29
C ILE A 3 3.59 -14.10 1.26
N LEU A 4 4.83 -13.99 1.76
CA LEU A 4 5.25 -12.91 2.66
C LEU A 4 5.29 -11.57 1.92
N MET A 5 5.73 -11.55 0.66
CA MET A 5 5.67 -10.36 -0.21
C MET A 5 4.23 -9.90 -0.46
N ILE A 6 3.30 -10.84 -0.72
CA ILE A 6 1.89 -10.51 -0.92
C ILE A 6 1.27 -10.00 0.37
N PHE A 7 1.55 -10.66 1.50
CA PHE A 7 1.01 -10.23 2.79
C PHE A 7 1.49 -8.81 3.17
N THR A 8 2.77 -8.54 2.98
CA THR A 8 3.39 -7.25 3.35
C THR A 8 3.02 -6.12 2.39
N SER A 9 2.70 -6.42 1.13
CA SER A 9 2.23 -5.40 0.17
C SER A 9 0.74 -5.08 0.33
N VAL A 10 -0.09 -6.08 0.69
CA VAL A 10 -1.54 -5.91 0.85
C VAL A 10 -1.88 -5.26 2.18
N PHE A 11 -1.17 -5.60 3.27
CA PHE A 11 -1.31 -4.90 4.55
C PHE A 11 -0.54 -3.57 4.51
N GLY A 12 -1.09 -2.61 3.77
CA GLY A 12 -0.60 -1.24 3.70
C GLY A 12 -0.74 -0.56 5.06
N PHE A 13 0.28 -0.70 5.91
CA PHE A 13 0.31 -0.14 7.27
C PHE A 13 -0.07 1.34 7.26
N THR A 14 0.39 2.13 6.29
CA THR A 14 0.10 3.57 6.17
C THR A 14 -1.40 3.90 6.10
N ASN A 15 -2.23 3.00 5.56
CA ASN A 15 -3.65 3.27 5.38
C ASN A 15 -4.44 3.12 6.69
N MET A 16 -4.00 2.25 7.61
CA MET A 16 -4.72 2.00 8.88
C MET A 16 -4.68 3.21 9.83
N PRO A 17 -3.51 3.78 10.20
CA PRO A 17 -3.44 5.01 10.98
C PRO A 17 -4.11 6.17 10.25
N ARG A 18 -3.94 6.30 8.92
CA ARG A 18 -4.58 7.38 8.16
C ARG A 18 -6.11 7.31 8.27
N ALA A 19 -6.71 6.14 8.14
CA ALA A 19 -8.16 5.98 8.29
C ALA A 19 -8.61 6.28 9.73
N PHE A 20 -7.85 5.84 10.72
CA PHE A 20 -8.11 6.18 12.13
C PHE A 20 -7.98 7.69 12.40
N PHE A 21 -6.97 8.36 11.85
CA PHE A 21 -6.82 9.82 11.99
C PHE A 21 -7.94 10.61 11.32
N LEU A 22 -8.49 10.11 10.21
CA LEU A 22 -9.54 10.81 9.46
C LEU A 22 -10.96 10.55 9.99
N MET A 23 -11.22 9.34 10.49
CA MET A 23 -12.58 8.88 10.83
C MET A 23 -12.68 8.24 12.23
N GLY A 24 -11.60 8.15 12.99
CA GLY A 24 -11.57 7.51 14.31
C GLY A 24 -12.10 6.07 14.26
N TYR A 25 -12.91 5.71 15.25
CA TYR A 25 -13.56 4.39 15.30
C TYR A 25 -14.69 4.21 14.28
N SER A 26 -15.22 5.30 13.70
CA SER A 26 -16.24 5.20 12.64
C SER A 26 -15.70 4.54 11.36
N ALA A 27 -14.38 4.42 11.20
CA ALA A 27 -13.76 3.65 10.13
C ALA A 27 -14.02 2.14 10.24
N ILE A 28 -14.24 1.60 11.45
CA ILE A 28 -14.34 0.15 11.69
C ILE A 28 -15.52 -0.47 10.92
N PRO A 29 -16.77 0.04 11.01
CA PRO A 29 -17.88 -0.47 10.21
C PRO A 29 -17.60 -0.45 8.70
N TRP A 30 -16.94 0.59 8.19
CA TRP A 30 -16.60 0.69 6.76
C TRP A 30 -15.56 -0.33 6.32
N TYR A 31 -14.59 -0.65 7.17
CA TYR A 31 -13.64 -1.75 6.92
C TYR A 31 -14.34 -3.11 6.92
N VAL A 32 -15.26 -3.36 7.85
CA VAL A 32 -16.05 -4.60 7.89
C VAL A 32 -16.93 -4.72 6.64
N PHE A 33 -17.62 -3.65 6.26
CA PHE A 33 -18.47 -3.63 5.07
C PHE A 33 -17.65 -3.87 3.78
N SER A 34 -16.49 -3.23 3.68
CA SER A 34 -15.55 -3.43 2.57
C SER A 34 -15.00 -4.86 2.56
N ALA A 35 -14.70 -5.44 3.72
CA ALA A 35 -14.25 -6.83 3.83
C ALA A 35 -15.29 -7.81 3.27
N VAL A 36 -16.55 -7.65 3.68
CA VAL A 36 -17.65 -8.56 3.31
C VAL A 36 -18.09 -8.38 1.86
N LEU A 37 -18.27 -7.14 1.39
CA LEU A 37 -18.83 -6.88 0.07
C LEU A 37 -17.80 -6.80 -1.06
N PHE A 38 -16.55 -6.49 -0.74
CA PHE A 38 -15.51 -6.32 -1.76
C PHE A 38 -14.41 -7.37 -1.64
N PHE A 39 -13.71 -7.44 -0.50
CA PHE A 39 -12.53 -8.30 -0.39
C PHE A 39 -12.85 -9.80 -0.45
N ILE A 40 -13.88 -10.27 0.24
CA ILE A 40 -14.27 -11.69 0.23
C ILE A 40 -14.70 -12.14 -1.18
N PRO A 41 -15.66 -11.46 -1.85
CA PRO A 41 -16.04 -11.81 -3.22
C PRO A 41 -14.87 -11.73 -4.20
N TYR A 42 -14.03 -10.69 -4.08
CA TYR A 42 -12.85 -10.54 -4.92
C TYR A 42 -11.85 -11.68 -4.73
N ALA A 43 -11.58 -12.09 -3.49
CA ALA A 43 -10.71 -13.23 -3.20
C ALA A 43 -11.23 -14.52 -3.84
N PHE A 44 -12.54 -14.76 -3.80
CA PHE A 44 -13.14 -15.92 -4.48
C PHE A 44 -12.99 -15.83 -5.99
N MET A 45 -13.30 -14.70 -6.63
CA MET A 45 -13.11 -14.52 -8.08
C MET A 45 -11.64 -14.77 -8.49
N MET A 46 -10.69 -14.21 -7.75
CA MET A 46 -9.26 -14.40 -8.04
C MET A 46 -8.81 -15.85 -7.85
N SER A 47 -9.35 -16.54 -6.84
CA SER A 47 -9.08 -17.96 -6.62
C SER A 47 -9.63 -18.84 -7.75
N GLU A 48 -10.81 -18.51 -8.27
CA GLU A 48 -11.45 -19.22 -9.38
C GLU A 48 -10.69 -18.98 -10.69
N TYR A 49 -10.31 -17.73 -10.99
CA TYR A 49 -9.47 -17.43 -12.16
C TYR A 49 -8.10 -18.11 -12.09
N GLY A 50 -7.46 -18.12 -10.93
CA GLY A 50 -6.21 -18.85 -10.73
C GLY A 50 -6.35 -20.37 -10.90
N ALA A 51 -7.52 -20.93 -10.57
CA ALA A 51 -7.79 -22.36 -10.72
C ALA A 51 -8.22 -22.76 -12.15
N ALA A 52 -8.98 -21.91 -12.84
CA ALA A 52 -9.47 -22.14 -14.19
C ALA A 52 -8.38 -21.92 -15.25
N PHE A 53 -7.46 -20.97 -15.02
CA PHE A 53 -6.44 -20.56 -15.99
C PHE A 53 -5.01 -20.91 -15.53
N LYS A 54 -4.82 -22.08 -14.91
CA LYS A 54 -3.52 -22.55 -14.40
C LYS A 54 -2.39 -22.62 -15.43
N HIS A 55 -2.75 -22.81 -16.70
CA HIS A 55 -1.79 -22.94 -17.81
C HIS A 55 -1.59 -21.64 -18.59
N GLU A 56 -2.28 -20.57 -18.21
CA GLU A 56 -2.14 -19.25 -18.84
C GLU A 56 -1.07 -18.43 -18.13
N SER A 57 -0.11 -17.91 -18.89
CA SER A 57 0.99 -17.10 -18.37
C SER A 57 0.70 -15.59 -18.35
N GLY A 58 -0.42 -15.13 -18.95
CA GLY A 58 -0.73 -13.71 -19.09
C GLY A 58 -1.44 -13.06 -17.89
N GLY A 59 -1.60 -13.77 -16.77
CA GLY A 59 -2.15 -13.21 -15.53
C GLY A 59 -3.52 -12.55 -15.70
N MET A 60 -3.67 -11.32 -15.20
CA MET A 60 -4.94 -10.56 -15.26
C MET A 60 -5.48 -10.42 -16.69
N TYR A 61 -4.61 -10.15 -17.67
CA TYR A 61 -5.05 -9.97 -19.06
C TYR A 61 -5.63 -11.26 -19.62
N SER A 62 -4.93 -12.40 -19.49
CA SER A 62 -5.44 -13.71 -19.95
C SER A 62 -6.73 -14.10 -19.27
N TRP A 63 -6.86 -13.83 -17.96
CA TRP A 63 -8.08 -14.14 -17.21
C TRP A 63 -9.27 -13.32 -17.71
N MET A 64 -9.07 -12.03 -17.96
CA MET A 64 -10.12 -11.16 -18.48
C MET A 64 -10.45 -11.45 -19.94
N GLU A 65 -9.45 -11.70 -20.79
CA GLU A 65 -9.67 -11.96 -22.22
C GLU A 65 -10.55 -13.20 -22.41
N LYS A 66 -10.27 -14.27 -21.66
CA LYS A 66 -11.04 -15.51 -21.73
C LYS A 66 -12.42 -15.44 -21.10
N SER A 67 -12.66 -14.48 -20.20
CA SER A 67 -13.91 -14.39 -19.43
C SER A 67 -14.88 -13.34 -19.98
N VAL A 68 -14.37 -12.18 -20.40
CA VAL A 68 -15.17 -11.03 -20.84
C VAL A 68 -14.81 -10.54 -22.25
N GLY A 69 -13.78 -11.11 -22.87
CA GLY A 69 -13.32 -10.77 -24.22
C GLY A 69 -12.18 -9.75 -24.25
N GLY A 70 -11.44 -9.73 -25.37
CA GLY A 70 -10.19 -8.97 -25.51
C GLY A 70 -10.33 -7.45 -25.35
N LYS A 71 -11.46 -6.85 -25.79
CA LYS A 71 -11.68 -5.39 -25.64
C LYS A 71 -11.69 -4.97 -24.17
N TYR A 72 -12.43 -5.70 -23.33
CA TYR A 72 -12.52 -5.39 -21.90
C TYR A 72 -11.23 -5.76 -21.16
N ALA A 73 -10.56 -6.84 -21.55
CA ALA A 73 -9.25 -7.22 -21.04
C ALA A 73 -8.20 -6.12 -21.23
N PHE A 74 -8.16 -5.52 -22.42
CA PHE A 74 -7.28 -4.40 -22.71
C PHE A 74 -7.60 -3.17 -21.84
N ILE A 75 -8.88 -2.77 -21.76
CA ILE A 75 -9.30 -1.62 -20.96
C ILE A 75 -8.94 -1.82 -19.49
N GLY A 76 -9.24 -3.00 -18.92
CA GLY A 76 -8.95 -3.29 -17.52
C GLY A 76 -7.45 -3.30 -17.22
N THR A 77 -6.65 -3.92 -18.09
CA THR A 77 -5.19 -3.94 -17.94
C THR A 77 -4.59 -2.54 -18.09
N PHE A 78 -5.11 -1.73 -18.99
CA PHE A 78 -4.70 -0.33 -19.15
C PHE A 78 -5.04 0.52 -17.91
N MET A 79 -6.26 0.38 -17.39
CA MET A 79 -6.67 1.06 -16.15
C MET A 79 -5.79 0.65 -14.97
N TRP A 80 -5.49 -0.65 -14.85
CA TRP A 80 -4.58 -1.17 -13.84
C TRP A 80 -3.19 -0.53 -13.96
N TYR A 81 -2.61 -0.51 -15.16
CA TYR A 81 -1.31 0.13 -15.40
C TYR A 81 -1.32 1.63 -15.08
N ALA A 82 -2.33 2.37 -15.54
CA ALA A 82 -2.47 3.80 -15.25
C ALA A 82 -2.61 4.08 -13.74
N SER A 83 -3.38 3.26 -13.02
CA SER A 83 -3.51 3.37 -11.55
C SER A 83 -2.16 3.18 -10.85
N TYR A 84 -1.31 2.30 -11.38
CA TYR A 84 0.01 2.03 -10.82
C TYR A 84 0.95 3.24 -10.94
N ILE A 85 0.85 4.00 -12.04
CA ILE A 85 1.62 5.24 -12.21
C ILE A 85 1.19 6.27 -11.16
N ILE A 86 -0.11 6.45 -10.95
CA ILE A 86 -0.64 7.38 -9.94
C ILE A 86 -0.19 6.96 -8.54
N TRP A 87 -0.28 5.66 -8.24
CA TRP A 87 0.18 5.10 -6.98
C TRP A 87 1.69 5.35 -6.75
N MET A 88 2.51 5.16 -7.78
CA MET A 88 3.95 5.37 -7.70
C MET A 88 4.31 6.83 -7.41
N VAL A 89 3.59 7.79 -8.01
CA VAL A 89 3.74 9.23 -7.69
C VAL A 89 3.31 9.50 -6.25
N ASN A 90 2.21 8.91 -5.79
CA ASN A 90 1.73 9.07 -4.42
C ASN A 90 2.76 8.58 -3.38
N VAL A 91 3.32 7.39 -3.61
CA VAL A 91 4.36 6.81 -2.73
C VAL A 91 5.65 7.62 -2.78
N GLY A 92 6.08 8.04 -3.97
CA GLY A 92 7.30 8.83 -4.15
C GLY A 92 7.28 10.16 -3.39
N SER A 93 6.13 10.84 -3.39
CA SER A 93 5.97 12.07 -2.60
C SER A 93 5.70 11.80 -1.11
N GLY A 94 5.03 10.70 -0.78
CA GLY A 94 4.64 10.35 0.59
C GLY A 94 5.76 9.85 1.49
N ILE A 95 6.83 9.28 0.91
CA ILE A 95 7.95 8.70 1.69
C ILE A 95 8.73 9.74 2.52
N TRP A 96 8.64 11.02 2.13
CA TRP A 96 9.35 12.12 2.78
C TRP A 96 8.75 12.52 4.13
N VAL A 97 7.45 12.26 4.35
CA VAL A 97 6.75 12.56 5.62
C VAL A 97 7.33 11.74 6.78
N PRO A 98 7.36 10.38 6.72
CA PRO A 98 7.97 9.60 7.80
C PRO A 98 9.49 9.82 7.91
N LEU A 99 10.18 10.11 6.79
CA LEU A 99 11.62 10.42 6.82
C LEU A 99 11.89 11.75 7.54
N SER A 100 11.09 12.78 7.29
CA SER A 100 11.16 14.07 7.97
C SER A 100 10.92 13.88 9.47
N ASN A 101 9.89 13.13 9.84
CA ASN A 101 9.59 12.81 11.24
C ASN A 101 10.74 12.04 11.92
N ALA A 102 11.42 11.12 11.21
CA ALA A 102 12.55 10.37 11.76
C ALA A 102 13.80 11.24 11.98
N ILE A 103 14.04 12.26 11.13
CA ILE A 103 15.22 13.13 11.23
C ILE A 103 14.98 14.27 12.22
N PHE A 104 13.80 14.91 12.17
CA PHE A 104 13.50 16.14 12.90
C PHE A 104 12.58 15.93 14.12
N GLY A 105 12.13 14.70 14.36
CA GLY A 105 11.20 14.37 15.46
C GLY A 105 9.78 14.92 15.28
N SER A 106 9.49 15.60 14.16
CA SER A 106 8.18 16.12 13.79
C SER A 106 8.06 16.23 12.27
N ASP A 107 6.83 16.26 11.74
CA ASP A 107 6.62 16.47 10.30
C ASP A 107 6.93 17.91 9.89
N MET A 108 8.17 18.13 9.43
CA MET A 108 8.63 19.42 8.89
C MET A 108 8.44 19.54 7.38
N THR A 109 7.79 18.59 6.70
CA THR A 109 7.68 18.62 5.22
C THR A 109 6.95 19.86 4.70
N SER A 110 6.05 20.43 5.51
CA SER A 110 5.34 21.69 5.27
C SER A 110 6.19 22.95 5.40
N THR A 111 7.42 22.84 5.92
CA THR A 111 8.35 23.97 6.07
C THR A 111 9.46 23.95 5.02
N TRP A 112 9.61 22.85 4.28
CA TRP A 112 10.63 22.73 3.25
C TRP A 112 10.24 23.57 2.04
N SER A 113 11.13 24.49 1.65
CA SER A 113 11.03 25.22 0.40
C SER A 113 12.37 25.11 -0.33
N LEU A 114 12.38 24.47 -1.49
CA LEU A 114 13.54 24.44 -2.38
C LEU A 114 13.36 25.49 -3.47
N PHE A 115 14.37 26.34 -3.69
CA PHE A 115 14.39 27.33 -4.77
C PHE A 115 13.19 28.31 -4.79
N GLY A 116 12.61 28.62 -3.63
CA GLY A 116 11.43 29.50 -3.53
C GLY A 116 10.09 28.84 -3.90
N LEU A 117 10.08 27.52 -4.10
CA LEU A 117 8.87 26.76 -4.37
C LEU A 117 8.08 26.46 -3.09
N THR A 118 6.76 26.31 -3.24
CA THR A 118 5.89 25.85 -2.15
C THR A 118 6.29 24.45 -1.67
N SER A 119 5.93 24.10 -0.44
CA SER A 119 6.28 22.81 0.14
C SER A 119 5.72 21.62 -0.63
N VAL A 120 4.53 21.76 -1.21
CA VAL A 120 3.93 20.73 -2.09
C VAL A 120 4.75 20.52 -3.36
N GLN A 121 5.20 21.61 -4.00
CA GLN A 121 6.03 21.53 -5.20
C GLN A 121 7.42 20.95 -4.88
N THR A 122 7.98 21.33 -3.74
CA THR A 122 9.25 20.80 -3.23
C THR A 122 9.18 19.28 -3.01
N LEU A 123 8.12 18.80 -2.36
CA LEU A 123 7.86 17.36 -2.21
C LEU A 123 7.66 16.66 -3.56
N GLY A 124 7.04 17.32 -4.54
CA GLY A 124 6.91 16.80 -5.90
C GLY A 124 8.27 16.58 -6.58
N ILE A 125 9.18 17.54 -6.48
CA ILE A 125 10.54 17.42 -7.05
C ILE A 125 11.32 16.29 -6.35
N LEU A 126 11.26 16.24 -5.01
CA LEU A 126 11.88 15.18 -4.24
C LEU A 126 11.28 13.80 -4.58
N GLY A 127 9.97 13.73 -4.82
CA GLY A 127 9.29 12.52 -5.30
C GLY A 127 9.76 12.06 -6.67
N ILE A 128 9.95 12.99 -7.63
CA ILE A 128 10.53 12.68 -8.95
C ILE A 128 11.96 12.15 -8.79
N ALA A 129 12.79 12.81 -7.99
CA ALA A 129 14.16 12.38 -7.74
C ALA A 129 14.21 10.97 -7.12
N TRP A 130 13.31 10.69 -6.18
CA TRP A 130 13.18 9.36 -5.57
C TRP A 130 12.78 8.30 -6.59
N ILE A 131 11.77 8.59 -7.42
CA ILE A 131 11.33 7.69 -8.50
C ILE A 131 12.46 7.37 -9.45
N LEU A 132 13.24 8.37 -9.87
CA LEU A 132 14.39 8.17 -10.76
C LEU A 132 15.46 7.29 -10.10
N LEU A 133 15.74 7.51 -8.82
CA LEU A 133 16.68 6.69 -8.05
C LEU A 133 16.21 5.23 -7.98
N VAL A 134 14.95 4.99 -7.60
CA VAL A 134 14.38 3.64 -7.51
C VAL A 134 14.40 2.95 -8.88
N THR A 135 14.05 3.68 -9.94
CA THR A 135 14.11 3.17 -11.32
C THR A 135 15.53 2.79 -11.71
N PHE A 136 16.52 3.64 -11.41
CA PHE A 136 17.92 3.37 -11.69
C PHE A 136 18.45 2.14 -10.94
N VAL A 137 18.08 1.99 -9.67
CA VAL A 137 18.41 0.80 -8.87
C VAL A 137 17.71 -0.45 -9.44
N GLY A 138 16.46 -0.31 -9.86
CA GLY A 138 15.68 -1.33 -10.57
C GLY A 138 16.39 -1.88 -11.81
N SER A 139 16.95 -0.99 -12.62
CA SER A 139 17.68 -1.34 -13.85
C SER A 139 18.98 -2.12 -13.61
N LYS A 140 19.51 -2.18 -12.37
CA LYS A 140 20.76 -2.88 -12.03
C LYS A 140 20.57 -4.33 -11.53
N GLY A 141 19.35 -4.87 -11.58
CA GLY A 141 19.06 -6.29 -11.34
C GLY A 141 18.21 -6.56 -10.09
N LEU A 142 17.26 -7.49 -10.23
CA LEU A 142 16.19 -7.76 -9.24
C LEU A 142 16.65 -8.55 -8.02
N ASP A 143 17.76 -9.29 -8.09
CA ASP A 143 18.22 -10.16 -7.00
C ASP A 143 18.56 -9.38 -5.72
N LYS A 144 19.10 -8.16 -5.87
CA LYS A 144 19.40 -7.27 -4.74
C LYS A 144 18.13 -6.66 -4.14
N ILE A 145 17.14 -6.35 -4.97
CA ILE A 145 15.84 -5.81 -4.54
C ILE A 145 15.09 -6.85 -3.71
N SER A 146 15.05 -8.10 -4.18
CA SER A 146 14.38 -9.20 -3.46
C SER A 146 14.89 -9.37 -2.02
N LYS A 147 16.20 -9.28 -1.78
CA LYS A 147 16.78 -9.34 -0.43
C LYS A 147 16.35 -8.16 0.45
N ILE A 148 16.42 -6.94 -0.07
CA ILE A 148 16.02 -5.71 0.66
C ILE A 148 14.53 -5.78 0.99
N THR A 149 13.70 -6.14 0.01
CA THR A 149 12.25 -6.31 0.19
C THR A 149 11.93 -7.39 1.21
N SER A 150 12.68 -8.50 1.27
CA SER A 150 12.45 -9.55 2.26
C SER A 150 12.70 -9.06 3.70
N ILE A 151 13.75 -8.27 3.92
CA ILE A 151 14.05 -7.69 5.24
C ILE A 151 12.97 -6.67 5.61
N GLY A 152 12.63 -5.77 4.69
CA GLY A 152 11.57 -4.79 4.88
C GLY A 152 10.22 -5.45 5.19
N GLY A 153 9.87 -6.51 4.45
CA GLY A 153 8.65 -7.28 4.68
C GLY A 153 8.62 -7.96 6.04
N THR A 154 9.75 -8.49 6.51
CA THR A 154 9.85 -9.07 7.85
C THR A 154 9.65 -8.01 8.94
N ALA A 155 10.27 -6.84 8.79
CA ALA A 155 10.09 -5.72 9.73
C ALA A 155 8.63 -5.23 9.77
N VAL A 156 7.98 -5.09 8.61
CA VAL A 156 6.56 -4.71 8.53
C VAL A 156 5.66 -5.76 9.19
N THR A 157 5.96 -7.04 9.01
CA THR A 157 5.20 -8.14 9.64
C THR A 157 5.31 -8.08 11.16
N LEU A 158 6.53 -7.90 11.68
CA LEU A 158 6.77 -7.73 13.12
C LEU A 158 6.03 -6.52 13.68
N LEU A 159 6.08 -5.39 12.98
CA LEU A 159 5.40 -4.17 13.39
C LEU A 159 3.88 -4.37 13.48
N ASN A 160 3.27 -5.06 12.51
CA ASN A 160 1.84 -5.42 12.57
C ASN A 160 1.52 -6.33 13.75
N LEU A 161 2.37 -7.32 14.06
CA LEU A 161 2.18 -8.19 15.22
C LEU A 161 2.24 -7.42 16.53
N VAL A 162 3.24 -6.54 16.69
CA VAL A 162 3.40 -5.69 17.89
C VAL A 162 2.18 -4.79 18.07
N LEU A 163 1.67 -4.20 16.99
CA LEU A 163 0.49 -3.34 17.06
C LEU A 163 -0.79 -4.10 17.40
N LEU A 164 -0.96 -5.30 16.84
CA LEU A 164 -2.14 -6.10 17.10
C LEU A 164 -2.15 -6.58 18.55
N ILE A 165 -1.01 -7.09 19.05
CA ILE A 165 -0.86 -7.52 20.44
C ILE A 165 -0.96 -6.31 21.38
N GLY A 166 -0.26 -5.23 21.07
CA GLY A 166 -0.29 -3.99 21.85
C GLY A 166 -1.70 -3.39 21.92
N GLY A 167 -2.43 -3.38 20.80
CA GLY A 167 -3.82 -2.95 20.74
C GLY A 167 -4.73 -3.79 21.63
N ILE A 168 -4.59 -5.12 21.62
CA ILE A 168 -5.35 -6.03 22.49
C ILE A 168 -4.98 -5.79 23.97
N CYS A 169 -3.69 -5.64 24.29
CA CYS A 169 -3.23 -5.37 25.65
C CYS A 169 -3.76 -4.03 26.18
N VAL A 170 -3.72 -2.97 25.36
CA VAL A 170 -4.26 -1.65 25.72
C VAL A 170 -5.77 -1.71 25.89
N PHE A 171 -6.48 -2.42 25.02
CA PHE A 171 -7.93 -2.63 25.14
C PHE A 171 -8.28 -3.38 26.43
N ALA A 172 -7.54 -4.43 26.77
CA ALA A 172 -7.72 -5.19 28.01
C ALA A 172 -7.38 -4.36 29.26
N ALA A 173 -6.36 -3.48 29.18
CA ALA A 173 -5.96 -2.62 30.30
C ALA A 173 -6.89 -1.43 30.53
N ASN A 174 -7.45 -0.84 29.45
CA ASN A 174 -8.35 0.31 29.53
C ASN A 174 -9.82 -0.07 29.71
N GLY A 175 -10.19 -1.35 29.55
CA GLY A 175 -11.57 -1.83 29.74
C GLY A 175 -12.59 -1.27 28.74
N GLY A 176 -12.13 -0.58 27.69
CA GLY A 176 -12.97 0.09 26.70
C GLY A 176 -12.17 0.89 25.68
N LEU A 177 -12.86 1.45 24.69
CA LEU A 177 -12.29 2.34 23.67
C LEU A 177 -12.02 3.72 24.29
N SER A 178 -10.80 4.24 24.17
CA SER A 178 -10.42 5.53 24.77
C SER A 178 -10.99 6.75 24.05
N GLU A 179 -11.40 6.61 22.79
CA GLU A 179 -12.08 7.66 22.02
C GLU A 179 -13.59 7.36 21.84
N PRO A 180 -14.47 8.36 21.97
CA PRO A 180 -15.88 8.19 21.74
C PRO A 180 -16.16 7.88 20.26
N ILE A 181 -17.11 6.97 20.03
CA ILE A 181 -17.65 6.71 18.69
C ILE A 181 -18.59 7.88 18.36
N ASN A 182 -18.11 8.88 17.64
CA ASN A 182 -18.94 9.93 17.04
C ASN A 182 -19.51 9.46 15.70
#